data_AF-A0A968B9Q9-F1
#
_entry.id   AF-A0A968B9Q9-F1
#
_cell.length_a   1.000
_cell.length_b   1.000
_cell.length_c   1.000
_cell.angle_alpha   90.00
_cell.angle_beta   90.00
_cell.angle_gamma   90.00
#
_symmetry.space_group_name_H-M   'P 1'
#
loop_
_entity.id
_entity.type
_entity.pdbx_description
1 polymer ?
#
loop_
_entity_poly.entity_id
_entity_poly.type
_entity_poly.pdbx_seq_one_letter_code
_entity_poly.pdbx_strand_id
1 'polypeptide(L)'
;MRSLTKVCRVSNAVVAVGMVLVLMSGSEVFGMRRARPERKLTMEKVSYAGWPNCIKLSNGQVELIATTDVGPRIMRFGFVGGQNLLNEYKDQVGKTGGDEWRIYGGHRLWHAPEHAVRTYSLDNSPIKYKWSGNMLKLT
;
A
#
# COMPACT_ATOMS: atom_id res chain seq x y z
N MET A 1 0.80 8.86 -43.62
CA MET A 1 1.26 10.02 -42.83
C MET A 1 2.18 9.49 -41.72
N ARG A 2 3.31 10.17 -41.49
CA ARG A 2 4.54 9.61 -40.90
C ARG A 2 4.44 9.36 -39.38
N SER A 3 5.16 8.32 -38.98
CA SER A 3 5.65 7.93 -37.65
C SER A 3 6.26 9.11 -36.85
N LEU A 4 6.32 8.98 -35.52
CA LEU A 4 7.57 9.02 -34.74
C LEU A 4 7.28 8.92 -33.22
N THR A 5 7.52 7.76 -32.61
CA THR A 5 7.96 7.69 -31.20
C THR A 5 9.44 7.37 -31.21
N LYS A 6 10.22 8.31 -30.68
CA LYS A 6 11.67 8.30 -30.59
C LYS A 6 12.08 7.37 -29.44
N VAL A 7 12.79 6.28 -29.72
CA VAL A 7 13.52 5.50 -28.70
C VAL A 7 15.00 5.63 -28.98
N CYS A 8 15.70 6.33 -28.09
CA CYS A 8 17.15 6.41 -28.08
C CYS A 8 17.69 5.19 -27.32
N ARG A 9 18.42 4.30 -28.00
CA ARG A 9 19.27 3.29 -27.37
C ARG A 9 20.72 3.64 -27.66
N VAL A 10 21.49 3.90 -26.61
CA VAL A 10 22.95 3.94 -26.69
C VAL A 10 23.42 2.49 -26.53
N SER A 11 23.87 1.94 -27.66
CA SER A 11 24.58 0.67 -27.75
C SER A 11 26.03 0.87 -27.31
N ASN A 12 26.61 -0.11 -26.62
CA ASN A 12 28.01 -0.49 -26.81
C ASN A 12 28.30 -1.81 -26.07
N ALA A 13 28.43 -2.89 -26.84
CA ALA A 13 29.49 -3.87 -26.68
C ALA A 13 29.45 -4.84 -27.87
N VAL A 14 30.46 -4.70 -28.74
CA VAL A 14 30.83 -5.67 -29.75
C VAL A 14 31.75 -6.70 -29.10
N VAL A 15 31.57 -7.98 -29.42
CA VAL A 15 32.54 -8.90 -30.02
C VAL A 15 32.01 -10.32 -29.77
N ALA A 16 31.67 -10.98 -30.87
CA ALA A 16 31.34 -12.39 -30.94
C ALA A 16 32.61 -13.20 -31.21
N VAL A 17 32.76 -14.38 -30.59
CA VAL A 17 33.39 -15.56 -31.22
C VAL A 17 32.77 -16.81 -30.60
N GLY A 18 32.18 -17.70 -31.41
CA GLY A 18 31.68 -18.99 -30.97
C GLY A 18 30.56 -19.54 -31.83
N MET A 19 30.92 -20.01 -33.02
CA MET A 19 30.05 -20.62 -34.03
C MET A 19 29.49 -21.97 -33.56
N VAL A 20 28.19 -22.04 -33.29
CA VAL A 20 27.40 -23.28 -33.37
C VAL A 20 26.11 -22.94 -34.12
N LEU A 21 26.02 -23.43 -35.35
CA LEU A 21 24.84 -23.29 -36.21
C LEU A 21 23.81 -24.34 -35.79
N VAL A 22 22.83 -23.95 -34.98
CA VAL A 22 21.60 -24.73 -34.76
C VAL A 22 20.54 -24.19 -35.72
N LEU A 23 20.23 -24.96 -36.76
CA LEU A 23 19.10 -24.71 -37.65
C LEU A 23 17.82 -25.11 -36.92
N MET A 24 17.14 -24.15 -36.28
CA MET A 24 15.73 -24.28 -35.87
C MET A 24 14.97 -23.09 -36.43
N SER A 25 13.95 -23.41 -37.23
CA SER A 25 13.13 -22.46 -37.95
C SER A 25 12.29 -21.60 -37.00
N GLY A 26 12.28 -20.29 -37.25
CA GLY A 26 11.07 -19.48 -37.15
C GLY A 26 10.60 -19.06 -35.75
N SER A 27 10.80 -17.77 -35.50
CA SER A 27 9.83 -16.81 -34.94
C SER A 27 9.66 -16.71 -33.42
N GLU A 28 10.01 -15.52 -32.94
CA GLU A 28 9.40 -14.78 -31.82
C GLU A 28 9.89 -15.05 -30.39
N VAL A 29 11.00 -14.38 -30.07
CA VAL A 29 11.28 -13.90 -28.71
C VAL A 29 10.29 -12.77 -28.38
N PHE A 30 9.03 -13.12 -28.13
CA PHE A 30 8.01 -12.18 -27.67
C PHE A 30 8.02 -12.12 -26.14
N GLY A 31 8.13 -10.91 -25.60
CA GLY A 31 8.41 -10.60 -24.21
C GLY A 31 7.78 -11.52 -23.16
N MET A 32 8.61 -12.36 -22.56
CA MET A 32 8.37 -12.90 -21.23
C MET A 32 8.26 -11.71 -20.27
N ARG A 33 7.03 -11.22 -20.02
CA ARG A 33 6.74 -10.51 -18.78
C ARG A 33 7.13 -11.48 -17.68
N ARG A 34 8.26 -11.25 -17.01
CA ARG A 34 8.60 -12.01 -15.80
C ARG A 34 7.36 -11.98 -14.92
N ALA A 35 6.77 -13.14 -14.66
CA ALA A 35 5.73 -13.25 -13.65
C ALA A 35 6.31 -12.60 -12.39
N ARG A 36 5.67 -11.53 -11.90
CA ARG A 36 6.10 -10.95 -10.63
C ARG A 36 5.94 -12.07 -9.60
N PRO A 37 6.97 -12.40 -8.81
CA PRO A 37 6.82 -13.43 -7.80
C PRO A 37 5.62 -13.09 -6.93
N GLU A 38 4.76 -14.08 -6.68
CA GLU A 38 3.67 -13.93 -5.71
C GLU A 38 4.29 -13.51 -4.39
N ARG A 39 3.90 -12.33 -3.91
CA ARG A 39 4.41 -11.81 -2.64
C ARG A 39 3.48 -12.22 -1.54
N LYS A 40 4.02 -12.96 -0.57
CA LYS A 40 3.31 -13.37 0.63
C LYS A 40 2.86 -12.13 1.39
N LEU A 41 1.55 -12.00 1.56
CA LEU A 41 0.95 -11.01 2.44
C LEU A 41 1.07 -11.49 3.89
N THR A 42 1.55 -10.62 4.75
CA THR A 42 1.75 -10.87 6.18
C THR A 42 0.86 -9.95 6.99
N MET A 43 0.41 -10.43 8.14
CA MET A 43 -0.40 -9.69 9.10
C MET A 43 0.21 -9.88 10.48
N GLU A 44 0.43 -8.79 11.20
CA GLU A 44 0.96 -8.78 12.55
C GLU A 44 0.20 -7.78 13.43
N LYS A 45 0.09 -8.08 14.72
CA LYS A 45 -0.39 -7.11 15.72
C LYS A 45 0.79 -6.28 16.21
N VAL A 46 0.63 -4.97 16.24
CA VAL A 46 1.65 -4.02 16.68
C VAL A 46 1.03 -2.91 17.51
N SER A 47 1.85 -2.25 18.32
CA SER A 47 1.52 -0.93 18.83
C SER A 47 2.00 0.13 17.83
N TYR A 48 1.23 1.21 17.67
CA TYR A 48 1.58 2.29 16.76
C TYR A 48 1.03 3.63 17.23
N ALA A 49 1.89 4.66 17.25
CA ALA A 49 1.51 6.05 17.56
C ALA A 49 0.65 6.22 18.84
N GLY A 50 0.94 5.44 19.89
CA GLY A 50 0.23 5.46 21.17
C GLY A 50 -0.96 4.50 21.29
N TRP A 51 -1.42 3.89 20.19
CA TRP A 51 -2.44 2.85 20.23
C TRP A 51 -1.83 1.46 20.40
N PRO A 52 -2.18 0.70 21.46
CA PRO A 52 -1.65 -0.64 21.68
C PRO A 52 -2.21 -1.68 20.70
N ASN A 53 -3.41 -1.48 20.13
CA ASN A 53 -4.05 -2.46 19.27
C ASN A 53 -4.11 -1.96 17.82
N CYS A 54 -3.06 -2.26 17.06
CA CYS A 54 -3.01 -2.02 15.62
C CYS A 54 -2.72 -3.30 14.84
N ILE A 55 -3.19 -3.34 13.59
CA ILE A 55 -2.90 -4.39 12.62
C ILE A 55 -1.97 -3.82 11.56
N LYS A 56 -0.78 -4.39 11.44
CA LYS A 56 0.13 -4.11 10.34
C LYS A 56 0.01 -5.20 9.28
N LEU A 57 -0.14 -4.77 8.03
CA LEU A 57 -0.09 -5.62 6.85
C LEU A 57 1.16 -5.28 6.03
N SER A 58 1.84 -6.29 5.50
CA SER A 58 2.95 -6.06 4.57
C SER A 58 3.06 -7.14 3.50
N ASN A 59 3.39 -6.74 2.29
CA ASN A 59 3.75 -7.64 1.19
C ASN A 59 5.27 -7.67 0.90
N GLY A 60 6.09 -7.19 1.85
CA GLY A 60 7.54 -7.10 1.72
C GLY A 60 8.05 -5.90 0.90
N GLN A 61 7.18 -5.10 0.28
CA GLN A 61 7.57 -3.83 -0.35
C GLN A 61 6.87 -2.64 0.28
N VAL A 62 5.57 -2.75 0.48
CA VAL A 62 4.76 -1.76 1.18
C VAL A 62 4.23 -2.33 2.47
N GLU A 63 3.94 -1.45 3.41
CA GLU A 63 3.27 -1.74 4.65
C GLU A 63 2.12 -0.77 4.88
N LEU A 64 1.13 -1.26 5.61
CA LEU A 64 -0.05 -0.54 6.02
C LEU A 64 -0.27 -0.80 7.50
N ILE A 65 -0.66 0.22 8.27
CA ILE A 65 -1.07 0.04 9.66
C ILE A 65 -2.48 0.59 9.83
N ALA A 66 -3.39 -0.26 10.28
CA ALA A 66 -4.74 0.10 10.70
C ALA A 66 -4.86 -0.01 12.21
N THR A 67 -5.51 0.97 12.84
CA THR A 67 -5.81 0.90 14.29
C THR A 67 -7.15 0.21 14.51
N THR A 68 -7.27 -0.52 15.61
CA THR A 68 -8.55 -1.10 16.08
C THR A 68 -9.08 -0.40 17.34
N ASP A 69 -8.30 0.52 17.91
CA ASP A 69 -8.70 1.28 19.11
C ASP A 69 -9.64 2.45 18.78
N VAL A 70 -9.57 2.97 17.55
CA VAL A 70 -10.44 4.02 17.00
C VAL A 70 -10.68 3.75 15.50
N GLY A 71 -11.73 4.29 14.90
CA GLY A 71 -11.92 4.28 13.45
C GLY A 71 -13.25 3.68 12.97
N PRO A 72 -13.29 3.14 11.74
CA PRO A 72 -12.19 2.52 10.96
C PRO A 72 -11.21 3.51 10.31
N ARG A 73 -9.90 3.24 10.47
CA ARG A 73 -8.83 4.12 9.94
C ARG A 73 -7.55 3.38 9.58
N ILE A 74 -6.90 3.83 8.51
CA ILE A 74 -5.52 3.44 8.16
C ILE A 74 -4.60 4.58 8.59
N MET A 75 -3.74 4.36 9.58
CA MET A 75 -2.84 5.40 10.10
C MET A 75 -1.58 5.56 9.26
N ARG A 76 -1.07 4.45 8.72
CA ARG A 76 0.16 4.43 7.95
C ARG A 76 -0.02 3.70 6.63
N PHE A 77 0.56 4.25 5.57
CA PHE A 77 0.79 3.56 4.32
C PHE A 77 2.10 4.04 3.72
N GLY A 78 3.00 3.13 3.35
CA GLY A 78 4.29 3.48 2.79
C GLY A 78 5.13 2.27 2.42
N PHE A 79 6.35 2.52 1.93
CA PHE A 79 7.32 1.43 1.74
C PHE A 79 7.77 0.87 3.08
N VAL A 80 8.10 -0.43 3.13
CA VAL A 80 8.66 -1.06 4.33
C VAL A 80 9.94 -0.33 4.74
N GLY A 81 9.98 0.15 5.98
CA GLY A 81 11.09 0.96 6.52
C GLY A 81 11.19 2.38 5.94
N GLY A 82 10.26 2.78 5.06
CA GLY A 82 10.21 4.11 4.45
C GLY A 82 9.38 5.12 5.24
N GLN A 83 9.16 6.29 4.64
CA GLN A 83 8.28 7.31 5.19
C GLN A 83 6.80 6.90 5.12
N ASN A 84 6.00 7.40 6.07
CA ASN A 84 4.54 7.33 5.94
C ASN A 84 4.08 8.35 4.88
N LEU A 85 3.18 7.93 3.98
CA LEU A 85 2.58 8.79 2.97
C LEU A 85 1.30 9.48 3.46
N LEU A 86 0.80 9.10 4.64
CA LEU A 86 -0.36 9.71 5.28
C LEU A 86 0.12 10.64 6.39
N ASN A 87 -0.53 11.80 6.54
CA ASN A 87 -0.21 12.72 7.62
C ASN A 87 -0.75 12.21 8.96
N GLU A 88 -0.03 12.47 10.04
CA GLU A 88 -0.43 12.13 11.41
C GLU A 88 -0.41 13.38 12.28
N TYR A 89 -1.49 13.63 13.02
CA TYR A 89 -1.59 14.78 13.92
C TYR A 89 -1.09 14.37 15.30
N LYS A 90 0.18 14.70 15.59
CA LYS A 90 0.92 14.25 16.79
C LYS A 90 0.23 14.56 18.11
N ASP A 91 -0.57 15.63 18.15
CA ASP A 91 -1.35 16.06 19.30
C ASP A 91 -2.62 15.22 19.53
N GLN A 92 -3.02 14.39 18.55
CA GLN A 92 -4.26 13.61 18.60
C GLN A 92 -4.04 12.11 18.51
N VAL A 93 -2.97 11.65 17.85
CA VAL A 93 -2.65 10.21 17.78
C VAL A 93 -2.51 9.59 19.17
N GLY A 94 -2.98 8.35 19.31
CA GLY A 94 -2.98 7.61 20.57
C GLY A 94 -4.15 7.94 21.51
N LYS A 95 -4.92 9.00 21.25
CA LYS A 95 -6.14 9.28 22.01
C LYS A 95 -7.27 8.33 21.61
N THR A 96 -8.17 8.05 22.55
CA THR A 96 -9.35 7.20 22.38
C THR A 96 -10.55 7.83 23.10
N GLY A 97 -11.77 7.45 22.73
CA GLY A 97 -13.01 7.90 23.37
C GLY A 97 -13.29 9.42 23.28
N GLY A 98 -14.22 9.89 24.09
CA GLY A 98 -14.65 11.30 24.15
C GLY A 98 -15.66 11.69 23.08
N ASP A 99 -16.34 12.82 23.34
CA ASP A 99 -17.50 13.29 22.59
C ASP A 99 -17.15 14.31 21.48
N GLU A 100 -15.86 14.61 21.34
CA GLU A 100 -15.34 15.53 20.33
C GLU A 100 -14.77 14.78 19.13
N TRP A 101 -15.03 15.30 17.94
CA TRP A 101 -14.41 14.79 16.74
C TRP A 101 -12.91 15.09 16.72
N ARG A 102 -12.12 14.10 16.31
CA ARG A 102 -10.66 14.24 16.13
C ARG A 102 -10.26 13.77 14.75
N ILE A 103 -9.34 14.51 14.15
CA ILE A 103 -8.85 14.18 12.80
C ILE A 103 -7.91 12.98 12.84
N TYR A 104 -7.07 12.86 13.88
CA TYR A 104 -5.99 11.86 14.07
C TYR A 104 -4.93 11.80 12.95
N GLY A 105 -5.32 11.99 11.70
CA GLY A 105 -4.53 11.74 10.51
C GLY A 105 -4.93 10.44 9.83
N GLY A 106 -4.03 9.91 9.00
CA GLY A 106 -4.28 8.70 8.26
C GLY A 106 -5.36 8.87 7.18
N HIS A 107 -5.98 7.76 6.83
CA HIS A 107 -7.11 7.68 5.90
C HIS A 107 -8.35 7.20 6.64
N ARG A 108 -9.43 8.00 6.55
CA ARG A 108 -10.74 7.72 7.13
C ARG A 108 -11.82 7.70 6.05
N LEU A 109 -12.97 7.12 6.37
CA LEU A 109 -14.16 7.30 5.55
C LEU A 109 -14.60 8.77 5.59
N TRP A 110 -14.94 9.29 4.43
CA TRP A 110 -15.42 10.65 4.22
C TRP A 110 -16.71 10.61 3.42
N HIS A 111 -17.68 11.43 3.80
CA HIS A 111 -18.94 11.56 3.10
C HIS A 111 -19.00 12.91 2.38
N ALA A 112 -19.20 12.90 1.06
CA ALA A 112 -19.39 14.07 0.22
C ALA A 112 -20.84 14.18 -0.34
N PRO A 113 -21.38 15.39 -0.57
CA PRO A 113 -20.83 16.67 -0.15
C PRO A 113 -20.77 16.77 1.38
N GLU A 114 -19.83 17.58 1.86
CA GLU A 114 -19.56 17.77 3.28
C GLU A 114 -20.82 18.26 4.00
N HIS A 115 -21.06 17.70 5.18
CA HIS A 115 -22.18 18.07 6.02
C HIS A 115 -21.84 17.79 7.48
N ALA A 116 -21.96 18.81 8.32
CA ALA A 116 -21.50 18.82 9.71
C ALA A 116 -21.83 17.51 10.47
N VAL A 117 -23.10 17.07 10.41
CA VAL A 117 -23.56 15.91 11.19
C VAL A 117 -22.99 14.56 10.71
N ARG A 118 -22.87 14.33 9.40
CA ARG A 118 -22.51 13.01 8.84
C ARG A 118 -21.03 12.89 8.47
N THR A 119 -20.39 14.01 8.14
CA THR A 119 -18.98 14.03 7.76
C THR A 119 -18.08 13.97 9.00
N TYR A 120 -18.48 14.66 10.07
CA TYR A 120 -17.76 14.71 11.35
C TYR A 120 -18.31 13.73 12.39
N SER A 121 -18.94 12.64 11.94
CA SER A 121 -19.34 11.55 12.82
C SER A 121 -18.13 11.04 13.61
N LEU A 122 -18.35 10.85 14.92
CA LEU A 122 -17.34 10.35 15.84
C LEU A 122 -16.95 8.93 15.49
N ASP A 123 -15.64 8.70 15.40
CA ASP A 123 -15.03 7.39 15.18
C ASP A 123 -13.92 7.16 16.22
N ASN A 124 -14.20 7.56 17.46
CA ASN A 124 -13.31 7.47 18.62
C ASN A 124 -13.40 6.14 19.39
N SER A 125 -14.26 5.23 18.94
CA SER A 125 -14.56 3.97 19.63
C SER A 125 -13.79 2.81 19.02
N PRO A 126 -13.47 1.77 19.81
CA PRO A 126 -12.84 0.56 19.31
C PRO A 126 -13.70 -0.15 18.27
N ILE A 127 -13.05 -0.74 17.29
CA ILE A 127 -13.66 -1.54 16.23
C ILE A 127 -13.17 -2.98 16.27
N LYS A 128 -13.95 -3.87 15.67
CA LYS A 128 -13.57 -5.26 15.45
C LYS A 128 -12.84 -5.39 14.13
N TYR A 129 -12.06 -6.45 13.99
CA TYR A 129 -11.47 -6.82 12.72
C TYR A 129 -11.59 -8.32 12.45
N LYS A 130 -11.54 -8.67 11.17
CA LYS A 130 -11.44 -10.06 10.69
C LYS A 130 -10.36 -10.14 9.62
N TRP A 131 -9.57 -11.21 9.66
CA TRP A 131 -8.50 -11.49 8.70
C TRP A 131 -8.75 -12.84 8.02
N SER A 132 -8.75 -12.86 6.69
CA SER A 132 -8.98 -14.09 5.90
C SER A 132 -7.73 -14.58 5.15
N GLY A 133 -6.54 -14.04 5.44
CA GLY A 133 -5.28 -14.36 4.74
C GLY A 133 -4.94 -13.43 3.57
N ASN A 134 -5.95 -12.88 2.91
CA ASN A 134 -5.79 -11.91 1.81
C ASN A 134 -6.61 -10.61 1.98
N MET A 135 -7.49 -10.57 2.99
CA MET A 135 -8.42 -9.47 3.22
C MET A 135 -8.51 -9.16 4.71
N LEU A 136 -8.33 -7.88 5.04
CA LEU A 136 -8.59 -7.31 6.36
C LEU A 136 -9.92 -6.56 6.32
N LYS A 137 -10.88 -6.99 7.13
CA LYS A 137 -12.16 -6.31 7.32
C LYS A 137 -12.17 -5.61 8.68
N LEU A 138 -12.52 -4.34 8.69
CA LEU A 138 -12.69 -3.49 9.87
C LEU A 138 -14.19 -3.17 10.04
N THR A 139 -14.75 -3.36 11.24
CA THR A 139 -16.19 -3.16 11.53
C THR A 139 -16.45 -2.72 12.96
#